data_AF-A0A502L9L2-F1
#
_entry.id   AF-A0A502L9L2-F1
#
_cell.length_a   1.000
_cell.length_b   1.000
_cell.length_c   1.000
_cell.angle_alpha   90.00
_cell.angle_beta   90.00
_cell.angle_gamma   90.00
#
_symmetry.space_group_name_H-M   'P 1'
#
loop_
_entity.id
_entity.type
_entity.pdbx_description
1 polymer ?
#
loop_
_entity_poly.entity_id
_entity_poly.type
_entity_poly.pdbx_seq_one_letter_code
_entity_poly.pdbx_strand_id
1 'polypeptide(L)'
;MEKFTDVFAEITRLLAKLACAMFIAFLIGGISYCFASEPTALEREKARVQWIAEHGQYQPNLTEPAKQEALVYTEQKQAEINRTWSK
;
A
#
# COMPACT_ATOMS: atom_id res chain seq x y z
N MET A 1 -7.08 48.65 -21.53
CA MET A 1 -6.85 47.19 -21.68
C MET A 1 -5.94 46.62 -20.60
N GLU A 2 -4.95 47.36 -20.06
CA GLU A 2 -4.02 46.86 -19.03
C GLU A 2 -4.67 46.29 -17.76
N LYS A 3 -5.70 46.96 -17.19
CA LYS A 3 -6.38 46.47 -15.97
C LYS A 3 -7.00 45.08 -16.11
N PHE A 4 -7.48 44.72 -17.30
CA PHE A 4 -8.03 43.39 -17.55
C PHE A 4 -6.92 42.35 -17.61
N THR A 5 -5.81 42.65 -18.28
CA THR A 5 -4.65 41.77 -18.40
C THR A 5 -4.00 41.49 -17.03
N ASP A 6 -3.95 42.49 -16.16
CA ASP A 6 -3.40 42.37 -14.80
C ASP A 6 -4.24 41.44 -13.91
N VAL A 7 -5.57 41.56 -13.98
CA VAL A 7 -6.51 40.67 -13.28
C VAL A 7 -6.42 39.23 -13.82
N PHE A 8 -6.32 39.06 -15.15
CA PHE A 8 -6.11 37.73 -15.74
C PHE A 8 -4.77 37.12 -15.33
N ALA A 9 -3.70 37.91 -15.23
CA ALA A 9 -2.39 37.46 -14.77
C ALA A 9 -2.43 37.00 -13.30
N GLU A 10 -3.13 37.74 -12.43
CA GLU A 10 -3.26 37.39 -11.01
C GLU A 10 -4.06 36.09 -10.82
N ILE A 11 -5.17 35.92 -11.54
CA ILE A 11 -5.98 34.68 -11.54
C ILE A 11 -5.17 33.49 -12.06
N THR A 12 -4.43 33.70 -13.17
CA THR A 12 -3.59 32.65 -13.77
C THR A 12 -2.47 32.22 -12.81
N ARG A 13 -1.89 33.17 -12.06
CA ARG A 13 -0.85 32.92 -11.06
C ARG A 13 -1.37 32.15 -9.84
N LEU A 14 -2.60 32.42 -9.42
CA LEU A 14 -3.30 31.65 -8.37
C LEU A 14 -3.57 30.21 -8.82
N LEU A 15 -4.08 30.03 -10.04
CA LEU A 15 -4.34 28.70 -10.61
C LEU A 15 -3.04 27.90 -10.81
N ALA A 16 -1.97 28.55 -11.27
CA ALA A 16 -0.66 27.91 -11.43
C ALA A 16 -0.10 27.43 -10.08
N LYS A 17 -0.19 28.24 -9.02
CA LYS A 17 0.22 27.83 -7.67
C LYS A 17 -0.59 26.64 -7.15
N LEU A 18 -1.91 26.64 -7.36
CA LEU A 18 -2.77 25.54 -6.94
C LEU A 18 -2.42 24.25 -7.69
N ALA A 19 -2.23 24.32 -9.00
CA ALA A 19 -1.83 23.19 -9.83
C ALA A 19 -0.47 22.62 -9.40
N CYS A 20 0.53 23.47 -9.13
CA CYS A 20 1.82 23.04 -8.62
C CYS A 20 1.71 22.38 -7.23
N ALA A 21 0.92 22.94 -6.32
CA ALA A 21 0.73 22.36 -4.99
C ALA A 21 0.07 20.97 -5.05
N MET A 22 -0.95 20.81 -5.90
CA MET A 22 -1.60 19.52 -6.13
C MET A 22 -0.67 18.50 -6.78
N PHE A 23 0.15 18.94 -7.75
CA PHE A 23 1.13 18.08 -8.39
C PHE A 23 2.19 17.57 -7.41
N ILE A 24 2.72 18.46 -6.54
CA ILE A 24 3.68 18.08 -5.50
C ILE A 24 3.03 17.11 -4.49
N ALA A 25 1.80 17.39 -4.04
CA ALA A 25 1.07 16.50 -3.13
C ALA A 25 0.83 15.11 -3.76
N PHE A 26 0.49 15.07 -5.06
CA PHE A 26 0.30 13.82 -5.79
C PHE A 26 1.61 13.05 -5.96
N LEU A 27 2.74 13.72 -6.25
CA LEU A 27 4.04 13.06 -6.33
C LEU A 27 4.46 12.46 -4.98
N ILE A 28 4.32 13.22 -3.90
CA ILE A 28 4.68 12.75 -2.55
C ILE A 28 3.76 11.59 -2.12
N GLY A 29 2.45 11.74 -2.30
CA GLY A 29 1.47 10.71 -1.97
C GLY A 29 1.59 9.45 -2.85
N GLY A 30 1.86 9.62 -4.14
CA GLY A 30 2.04 8.52 -5.09
C GLY A 30 3.28 7.69 -4.81
N ILE A 31 4.40 8.34 -4.46
CA ILE A 31 5.63 7.63 -4.06
C ILE A 31 5.37 6.82 -2.77
N SER A 32 4.61 7.35 -1.81
CA SER A 32 4.24 6.61 -0.59
C SER A 32 3.41 5.36 -0.86
N TYR A 33 2.55 5.37 -1.90
CA TYR A 33 1.76 4.19 -2.28
C TYR A 33 2.61 3.12 -2.96
N CYS A 34 3.58 3.50 -3.79
CA CYS A 34 4.50 2.55 -4.43
C CYS A 34 5.42 1.84 -3.43
N PHE A 35 5.82 2.50 -2.33
CA PHE A 35 6.63 1.90 -1.27
C PHE A 35 5.83 1.07 -0.25
N ALA A 36 4.49 1.07 -0.33
CA ALA A 36 3.64 0.14 0.43
C ALA A 36 3.57 -1.26 -0.22
N SER A 37 4.44 -1.54 -1.19
CA SER A 37 4.58 -2.86 -1.80
C SER A 37 5.32 -3.79 -0.84
N GLU A 38 4.58 -4.84 -0.45
CA GLU A 38 4.92 -5.91 0.50
C GLU A 38 5.06 -5.47 1.97
N PRO A 39 4.12 -5.87 2.85
CA PRO A 39 4.26 -5.57 4.28
C PRO A 39 5.54 -6.20 4.80
N THR A 40 6.32 -5.40 5.54
CA THR A 40 7.59 -5.86 6.10
C THR A 40 7.32 -7.04 7.05
N ALA A 41 8.25 -7.99 7.21
CA ALA A 41 8.06 -9.15 8.09
C ALA A 41 7.55 -8.78 9.50
N LEU A 42 7.99 -7.63 10.02
CA LEU A 42 7.54 -7.06 11.29
C LEU A 42 6.06 -6.65 11.29
N GLU A 43 5.56 -6.08 10.19
CA GLU A 43 4.17 -5.62 10.06
C GLU A 43 3.22 -6.81 9.91
N ARG A 44 3.65 -7.85 9.19
CA ARG A 44 2.90 -9.11 9.13
C ARG A 44 2.75 -9.75 10.51
N GLU A 45 3.81 -9.76 11.32
CA GLU A 45 3.74 -10.34 12.66
C GLU A 45 2.85 -9.51 13.59
N LYS A 46 2.92 -8.17 13.53
CA LYS A 46 1.98 -7.29 14.26
C LYS A 46 0.54 -7.54 13.86
N ALA A 47 0.25 -7.60 12.56
CA ALA A 47 -1.08 -7.89 12.04
C ALA A 47 -1.58 -9.28 12.48
N ARG A 48 -0.69 -10.28 12.51
CA ARG A 48 -1.01 -11.62 13.00
C ARG A 48 -1.34 -11.62 14.50
N VAL A 49 -0.55 -10.91 15.32
CA VAL A 49 -0.83 -10.78 16.77
C VAL A 49 -2.16 -10.07 17.01
N GLN A 50 -2.43 -8.98 16.28
CA GLN A 50 -3.70 -8.25 16.39
C GLN A 50 -4.88 -9.11 15.94
N TRP A 51 -4.76 -9.83 14.83
CA TRP A 51 -5.78 -10.77 14.36
C TRP A 51 -6.06 -11.85 15.40
N ILE A 52 -5.02 -12.43 16.00
CA ILE A 52 -5.17 -13.46 17.04
C ILE A 52 -5.84 -12.89 18.30
N ALA A 53 -5.54 -11.64 18.66
CA ALA A 53 -6.17 -10.98 19.81
C ALA A 53 -7.67 -10.72 19.58
N GLU A 54 -8.07 -10.38 18.36
CA GLU A 54 -9.46 -10.06 18.00
C GLU A 54 -10.31 -11.28 17.65
N HIS A 55 -9.74 -12.25 16.92
CA HIS A 55 -10.47 -13.36 16.31
C HIS A 55 -10.06 -14.73 16.88
N GLY A 56 -9.07 -14.76 17.78
CA GLY A 56 -8.50 -15.98 18.34
C GLY A 56 -7.42 -16.61 17.45
N GLN A 57 -6.74 -17.61 18.01
CA GLN A 57 -5.77 -18.41 17.27
C GLN A 57 -6.49 -19.20 16.17
N TYR A 58 -6.11 -18.99 14.91
CA TYR A 58 -6.59 -19.87 13.85
C TYR A 58 -5.99 -21.25 14.06
N GLN A 59 -6.84 -22.26 14.22
CA GLN A 59 -6.43 -23.67 14.24
C GLN A 59 -5.46 -24.00 15.41
N PRO A 60 -5.90 -23.82 16.68
CA PRO A 60 -5.02 -23.91 17.86
C PRO A 60 -4.49 -25.32 18.17
N ASN A 61 -5.07 -26.38 17.58
CA ASN A 61 -4.75 -27.78 17.86
C ASN A 61 -3.95 -28.46 16.74
N LEU A 62 -3.16 -27.72 15.96
CA LEU A 62 -2.28 -28.37 14.98
C LEU A 62 -1.16 -29.11 15.70
N THR A 63 -1.01 -30.39 15.37
CA THR A 63 0.21 -31.13 15.65
C THR A 63 1.36 -30.51 14.86
N GLU A 64 2.57 -30.52 15.41
CA GLU A 64 3.78 -30.01 14.71
C GLU A 64 3.92 -30.46 13.24
N PRO A 65 3.67 -31.73 12.86
CA PRO A 65 3.69 -32.13 11.45
C PRO A 65 2.62 -31.42 10.61
N ALA A 66 1.40 -31.25 11.10
CA ALA A 66 0.34 -30.55 10.38
C ALA A 66 0.67 -29.07 10.16
N LYS A 67 1.39 -28.45 11.11
CA LYS A 67 1.87 -27.07 10.98
C LYS A 67 2.91 -26.95 9.87
N GLN A 68 3.83 -27.91 9.78
CA GLN A 68 4.84 -27.94 8.72
C GLN A 68 4.20 -28.13 7.34
N GLU A 69 3.21 -29.02 7.23
CA GLU A 69 2.46 -29.23 5.98
C GLU A 69 1.70 -27.97 5.55
N ALA A 70 1.07 -27.27 6.49
CA ALA A 70 0.37 -26.01 6.21
C ALA A 70 1.33 -24.91 5.70
N LEU A 71 2.55 -24.83 6.26
CA LEU A 71 3.57 -23.89 5.77
C LEU A 71 4.00 -24.23 4.34
N VAL A 72 4.34 -25.50 4.08
CA VAL A 72 4.74 -25.96 2.73
C VAL A 72 3.63 -25.72 1.71
N TYR A 73 2.37 -26.01 2.07
CA TYR A 73 1.22 -25.75 1.21
C TYR A 73 1.06 -24.26 0.89
N THR A 74 1.23 -23.39 1.90
CA THR A 74 1.13 -21.93 1.73
C THR A 74 2.24 -21.41 0.83
N GLU A 75 3.47 -21.89 0.99
CA GLU A 75 4.61 -21.53 0.14
C GLU A 75 4.40 -21.99 -1.31
N GLN A 76 3.90 -23.21 -1.53
CA GLN A 76 3.56 -23.71 -2.87
C GLN A 76 2.49 -22.85 -3.54
N LYS A 77 1.45 -22.47 -2.79
CA LYS A 77 0.38 -21.60 -3.30
C LYS A 77 0.88 -20.20 -3.60
N GLN A 78 1.75 -19.65 -2.76
CA GLN A 78 2.36 -18.35 -3.02
C GLN A 78 3.24 -18.40 -4.27
N ALA A 79 4.01 -19.47 -4.49
CA ALA A 79 4.80 -19.66 -5.70
C ALA A 79 3.92 -19.78 -6.95
N GLU A 80 2.76 -20.42 -6.86
CA GLU A 80 1.77 -20.50 -7.94
C GLU A 80 1.16 -19.13 -8.28
N ILE A 81 0.79 -18.35 -7.26
CA ILE A 81 0.31 -16.97 -7.42
C ILE A 81 1.41 -16.12 -8.07
N ASN A 82 2.63 -16.16 -7.57
CA ASN A 82 3.74 -15.39 -8.14
C ASN A 82 4.00 -15.76 -9.61
N ARG A 83 3.88 -17.04 -9.98
CA ARG A 83 3.99 -17.50 -11.39
C ARG A 83 2.86 -17.00 -12.27
N THR A 84 1.63 -16.93 -11.75
CA THR A 84 0.45 -16.49 -12.51
C THR A 84 0.39 -14.98 -12.69
N TRP A 85 0.84 -14.21 -11.68
CA TRP A 85 0.86 -12.74 -11.71
C TRP A 85 2.10 -12.16 -12.41
N SER A 86 3.15 -12.96 -12.63
CA SER A 86 4.36 -12.55 -13.37
C SER A 86 4.24 -12.70 -14.90
N LYS A 87 3.06 -13.05 -15.42
CA LYS A 87 2.79 -13.30 -16.85
C LYS A 87 1.97 -12.16 -17.44
#